data_AF-A0A3A8K0A8-F1
#
_entry.id   AF-A0A3A8K0A8-F1
#
_cell.length_a   1.000
_cell.length_b   1.000
_cell.length_c   1.000
_cell.angle_alpha   90.00
_cell.angle_beta   90.00
_cell.angle_gamma   90.00
#
_symmetry.space_group_name_H-M   'P 1'
#
loop_
_entity.id
_entity.type
_entity.pdbx_description
1 polymer ?
#
loop_
_entity_poly.entity_id
_entity_poly.type
_entity_poly.pdbx_seq_one_letter_code
_entity_poly.pdbx_strand_id
1 'polypeptide(L)'
;MSFMAATDTLPNPPLPELMKRVGFRRRRRGFGSATQLLWNRVESNSSLLALCRIREGLTAEDEAILEQCQEKLDAARWCLDKPAGRWSFSFWELIHEVDGLLLLVMPASTLVPRALEIQQQFERRVTDARALLWLGADKASGPLPRCVRRLARVDEPGSGAAAPPPLDVEQSRYCRSVLRGALDTVNQQVDKTFWQLSINVTLQVFSTLLLLAVFLISFVMLSPALIQEWPRDLVPTGLLLVGFAGASGAIVSNMLSKERFVVATGATGRFFAYHLLVKPVIGAFAGLMLLFLEQSRMLLSVDTRDGTTSVDASTTLFHIVVSDHQAVFFTLMALAVVAGWSADKLLSSIMDKVLGRLLGQSEKLLPPSNPSGTPPPRAPVTR
;
A
#
# COMPACT_ATOMS: atom_id res chain seq x y z
N MET A 1 23.24 -3.54 15.52
CA MET A 1 22.42 -4.64 16.07
C MET A 1 21.10 -4.65 15.33
N SER A 2 20.88 -5.67 14.50
CA SER A 2 19.71 -5.78 13.62
C SER A 2 18.51 -6.35 14.38
N PHE A 3 17.36 -5.67 14.30
CA PHE A 3 16.07 -6.23 14.69
C PHE A 3 15.69 -7.34 13.69
N MET A 4 15.90 -8.60 14.11
CA MET A 4 15.26 -9.77 13.49
C MET A 4 13.78 -9.75 13.84
N ALA A 5 12.91 -9.58 12.84
CA ALA A 5 11.51 -9.90 12.98
C ALA A 5 11.37 -11.44 13.09
N ALA A 6 11.02 -11.90 14.28
CA ALA A 6 10.61 -13.27 14.54
C ALA A 6 9.27 -13.53 13.83
N THR A 7 9.30 -14.23 12.71
CA THR A 7 8.11 -14.91 12.16
C THR A 7 8.54 -16.22 11.50
N ASP A 8 7.81 -17.28 11.86
CA ASP A 8 7.59 -18.52 11.12
C ASP A 8 8.65 -19.65 11.21
N THR A 9 8.75 -20.25 12.39
CA THR A 9 9.16 -21.66 12.53
C THR A 9 7.92 -22.56 12.64
N LEU A 10 7.26 -22.86 11.51
CA LEU A 10 6.33 -23.99 11.41
C LEU A 10 7.00 -25.13 10.63
N PRO A 11 6.76 -26.40 11.02
CA PRO A 11 7.31 -27.56 10.31
C PRO A 11 6.72 -27.68 8.90
N ASN A 12 7.60 -27.82 7.89
CA ASN A 12 7.23 -27.87 6.47
C ASN A 12 6.60 -29.25 6.13
N PRO A 13 5.34 -29.34 5.66
CA PRO A 13 4.91 -30.49 4.88
C PRO A 13 5.68 -30.53 3.55
N PRO A 14 5.91 -31.73 2.96
CA PRO A 14 6.62 -31.85 1.69
C PRO A 14 5.86 -31.15 0.57
N LEU A 15 6.57 -30.28 -0.17
CA LEU A 15 6.00 -29.54 -1.30
C LEU A 15 5.53 -30.51 -2.41
N PRO A 16 4.31 -30.34 -2.96
CA PRO A 16 3.84 -31.11 -4.10
C PRO A 16 4.80 -31.01 -5.30
N GLU A 17 5.07 -32.13 -5.98
CA GLU A 17 6.03 -32.19 -7.10
C GLU A 17 5.72 -31.23 -8.25
N LEU A 18 4.45 -30.86 -8.41
CA LEU A 18 3.99 -29.88 -9.39
C LEU A 18 4.65 -28.51 -9.19
N MET A 19 4.85 -28.08 -7.93
CA MET A 19 5.54 -26.83 -7.64
C MET A 19 7.05 -26.92 -7.90
N LYS A 20 7.65 -28.12 -7.87
CA LYS A 20 9.07 -28.29 -8.24
C LYS A 20 9.30 -28.13 -9.75
N ARG A 21 8.29 -28.42 -10.58
CA ARG A 21 8.36 -28.28 -12.05
C ARG A 21 8.12 -26.84 -12.53
N VAL A 22 7.34 -26.06 -11.78
CA VAL A 22 7.12 -24.62 -12.05
C VAL A 22 8.21 -23.80 -11.36
N GLY A 23 9.47 -23.88 -11.80
CA GLY A 23 10.51 -22.86 -11.53
C GLY A 23 10.85 -22.49 -10.07
N PHE A 24 10.18 -23.02 -9.04
CA PHE A 24 10.37 -22.71 -7.63
C PHE A 24 11.65 -23.37 -7.09
N ARG A 25 12.78 -23.08 -7.72
CA ARG A 25 14.09 -23.26 -7.09
C ARG A 25 14.24 -22.17 -6.06
N ARG A 26 13.69 -22.45 -4.88
CA ARG A 26 13.83 -21.73 -3.62
C ARG A 26 15.31 -21.36 -3.42
N ARG A 27 15.73 -20.13 -3.79
CA ARG A 27 16.96 -19.49 -3.27
C ARG A 27 16.72 -19.24 -1.78
N ARG A 28 16.89 -20.31 -1.01
CA ARG A 28 16.76 -20.40 0.44
C ARG A 28 17.82 -19.52 1.09
N ARG A 29 17.44 -18.30 1.50
CA ARG A 29 17.80 -17.61 2.76
C ARG A 29 17.56 -16.10 2.57
N GLY A 30 16.58 -15.54 3.29
CA GLY A 30 16.55 -14.09 3.59
C GLY A 30 15.66 -13.18 2.75
N PHE A 31 14.87 -13.68 1.79
CA PHE A 31 13.98 -12.82 1.00
C PHE A 31 12.55 -12.84 1.53
N GLY A 32 12.05 -11.67 1.95
CA GLY A 32 10.66 -11.48 2.38
C GLY A 32 9.64 -11.73 1.26
N SER A 33 8.36 -11.88 1.63
CA SER A 33 7.26 -12.21 0.72
C SER A 33 7.15 -11.27 -0.49
N ALA A 34 7.44 -9.98 -0.32
CA ALA A 34 7.43 -8.99 -1.40
C ALA A 34 8.50 -9.25 -2.48
N THR A 35 9.72 -9.62 -2.08
CA THR A 35 10.79 -9.93 -3.05
C THR A 35 10.48 -11.19 -3.84
N GLN A 36 9.81 -12.17 -3.23
CA GLN A 36 9.34 -13.36 -3.93
C GLN A 36 8.31 -13.02 -5.01
N LEU A 37 7.39 -12.07 -4.74
CA LEU A 37 6.44 -11.60 -5.75
C LEU A 37 7.13 -10.94 -6.94
N LEU A 38 8.19 -10.15 -6.71
CA LEU A 38 8.97 -9.53 -7.80
C LEU A 38 9.69 -10.59 -8.64
N TRP A 39 10.31 -11.59 -8.01
CA TRP A 39 10.92 -12.71 -8.72
C TRP A 39 9.91 -13.53 -9.52
N ASN A 40 8.75 -13.82 -8.94
CA ASN A 40 7.67 -14.51 -9.64
C ASN A 40 7.22 -13.74 -10.89
N ARG A 41 7.21 -12.40 -10.84
CA ARG A 41 6.88 -11.57 -12.00
C ARG A 41 7.92 -11.70 -13.11
N VAL A 42 9.20 -11.63 -12.77
CA VAL A 42 10.31 -11.83 -13.73
C VAL A 42 10.25 -13.22 -14.35
N GLU A 43 10.04 -14.26 -13.53
CA GLU A 43 9.96 -15.65 -14.00
C GLU A 43 8.77 -15.87 -14.92
N SER A 44 7.60 -15.29 -14.59
CA SER A 44 6.41 -15.33 -15.44
C SER A 44 6.69 -14.71 -16.81
N ASN A 45 7.33 -13.54 -16.87
CA ASN A 45 7.63 -12.88 -18.15
C ASN A 45 8.71 -13.64 -18.93
N SER A 46 9.69 -14.22 -18.25
CA SER A 46 10.69 -15.09 -18.90
C SER A 46 10.08 -16.36 -19.50
N SER A 47 9.06 -16.92 -18.84
CA SER A 47 8.33 -18.08 -19.33
C SER A 47 7.50 -17.72 -20.57
N LEU A 48 6.85 -16.55 -20.57
CA LEU A 48 6.13 -16.04 -21.74
C LEU A 48 7.06 -15.74 -22.92
N LEU A 49 8.25 -15.17 -22.65
CA LEU A 49 9.27 -14.95 -23.66
C LEU A 49 9.73 -16.27 -24.28
N ALA A 50 9.99 -17.29 -23.47
CA ALA A 50 10.36 -18.62 -23.95
C ALA A 50 9.27 -19.23 -24.85
N LEU A 51 8.00 -19.08 -24.48
CA LEU A 51 6.87 -19.51 -25.33
C LEU A 51 6.83 -18.78 -26.67
N CYS A 52 7.15 -17.48 -26.69
CA CYS A 52 7.19 -16.70 -27.93
C CYS A 52 8.35 -17.13 -28.84
N ARG A 53 9.50 -17.53 -28.28
CA ARG A 53 10.67 -18.00 -29.04
C ARG A 53 10.47 -19.34 -29.74
N ILE A 54 9.62 -20.21 -29.19
CA ILE A 54 9.36 -21.55 -29.75
C ILE A 54 8.43 -21.47 -30.98
N ARG A 55 7.79 -20.32 -31.22
CA ARG A 55 6.84 -20.12 -32.32
C ARG A 55 7.52 -20.21 -33.68
N GLU A 56 6.92 -20.96 -34.60
CA GLU A 56 7.32 -20.97 -36.01
C GLU A 56 6.87 -19.67 -36.72
N GLY A 57 7.63 -19.22 -37.73
CA GLY A 57 7.29 -18.02 -38.51
C GLY A 57 7.56 -16.69 -37.79
N LEU A 58 8.64 -16.62 -37.02
CA LEU A 58 9.15 -15.35 -36.48
C LEU A 58 9.74 -14.49 -37.61
N THR A 59 9.37 -13.22 -37.65
CA THR A 59 10.03 -12.24 -38.52
C THR A 59 11.30 -11.72 -37.86
N ALA A 60 12.22 -11.14 -38.65
CA ALA A 60 13.43 -10.51 -38.09
C ALA A 60 13.08 -9.38 -37.09
N GLU A 61 11.97 -8.68 -37.31
CA GLU A 61 11.44 -7.68 -36.37
C GLU A 61 10.98 -8.33 -35.05
N ASP A 62 10.29 -9.48 -35.12
CA ASP A 62 9.89 -10.22 -33.92
C ASP A 62 11.10 -10.71 -33.12
N GLU A 63 12.14 -11.21 -33.79
CA GLU A 63 13.37 -11.68 -33.15
C GLU A 63 14.09 -10.54 -32.42
N ALA A 64 14.19 -9.37 -33.06
CA ALA A 64 14.77 -8.18 -32.44
C ALA A 64 13.98 -7.73 -31.20
N ILE A 65 12.64 -7.79 -31.23
CA ILE A 65 11.81 -7.46 -30.07
C ILE A 65 12.03 -8.48 -28.94
N LEU A 66 12.15 -9.77 -29.25
CA LEU A 66 12.40 -10.81 -28.24
C LEU A 66 13.80 -10.70 -27.63
N GLU A 67 14.79 -10.26 -28.39
CA GLU A 67 16.13 -9.93 -27.89
C GLU A 67 16.08 -8.75 -26.92
N GLN A 68 15.40 -7.65 -27.29
CA GLN A 68 15.19 -6.51 -26.40
C GLN A 68 14.46 -6.90 -25.10
N CYS A 69 13.46 -7.78 -25.19
CA CYS A 69 12.76 -8.29 -24.00
C CYS A 69 13.72 -9.07 -23.09
N GLN A 70 14.61 -9.87 -23.67
CA GLN A 70 15.60 -10.65 -22.92
C GLN A 70 16.60 -9.73 -22.19
N GLU A 71 17.15 -8.75 -22.89
CA GLU A 71 18.07 -7.76 -22.32
C GLU A 71 17.44 -7.02 -21.13
N LYS A 72 16.20 -6.55 -21.29
CA LYS A 72 15.46 -5.85 -20.23
C LYS A 72 15.13 -6.77 -19.05
N LEU A 73 14.80 -8.03 -19.30
CA LEU A 73 14.58 -9.01 -18.23
C LEU A 73 15.87 -9.33 -17.46
N ASP A 74 17.01 -9.41 -18.14
CA ASP A 74 18.30 -9.63 -17.49
C ASP A 74 18.74 -8.40 -16.68
N ALA A 75 18.48 -7.18 -17.18
CA ALA A 75 18.62 -5.96 -16.39
C ALA A 75 17.71 -5.97 -15.14
N ALA A 76 16.45 -6.39 -15.28
CA ALA A 76 15.52 -6.49 -14.16
C ALA A 76 15.97 -7.53 -13.11
N ARG A 77 16.52 -8.69 -13.55
CA ARG A 77 17.13 -9.69 -12.65
C ARG A 77 18.31 -9.11 -11.89
N TRP A 78 19.19 -8.39 -12.58
CA TRP A 78 20.33 -7.74 -11.97
C TRP A 78 19.91 -6.69 -10.92
N CYS A 79 18.84 -5.94 -11.16
CA CYS A 79 18.25 -5.04 -10.17
C CYS A 79 17.79 -5.77 -8.90
N LEU A 80 17.26 -7.00 -9.02
CA LEU A 80 16.81 -7.80 -7.87
C LEU A 80 17.95 -8.50 -7.13
N ASP A 81 19.03 -8.86 -7.82
CA ASP A 81 20.20 -9.53 -7.22
C ASP A 81 21.04 -8.59 -6.34
N LYS A 82 20.95 -7.27 -6.53
CA LYS A 82 21.72 -6.29 -5.75
C LYS A 82 21.09 -6.01 -4.36
N PRO A 83 21.78 -6.34 -3.25
CA PRO A 83 21.23 -6.17 -1.91
C PRO A 83 21.13 -4.70 -1.45
N ALA A 84 22.00 -3.81 -1.95
CA ALA A 84 22.14 -2.43 -1.47
C ALA A 84 21.50 -1.35 -2.36
N GLY A 85 20.92 -1.74 -3.50
CA GLY A 85 20.40 -0.81 -4.51
C GLY A 85 19.00 -1.19 -4.97
N ARG A 86 18.11 -1.50 -4.02
CA ARG A 86 16.69 -1.85 -4.28
C ARG A 86 15.90 -0.61 -4.70
N TRP A 87 16.24 -0.02 -5.83
CA TRP A 87 15.49 1.06 -6.45
C TRP A 87 14.37 0.43 -7.27
N SER A 88 13.18 0.37 -6.66
CA SER A 88 12.01 -0.33 -7.20
C SER A 88 11.45 0.29 -8.48
N PHE A 89 11.76 1.56 -8.76
CA PHE A 89 11.15 2.27 -9.88
C PHE A 89 11.68 1.79 -11.24
N SER A 90 13.01 1.73 -11.40
CA SER A 90 13.63 1.24 -12.63
C SER A 90 13.29 -0.24 -12.91
N PHE A 91 13.05 -1.03 -11.86
CA PHE A 91 12.59 -2.41 -12.03
C PHE A 91 11.20 -2.49 -12.68
N TRP A 92 10.23 -1.72 -12.17
CA TRP A 92 8.87 -1.76 -12.69
C TRP A 92 8.77 -1.20 -14.10
N GLU A 93 9.52 -0.15 -14.40
CA GLU A 93 9.65 0.38 -15.75
C GLU A 93 10.13 -0.69 -16.74
N LEU A 94 11.21 -1.41 -16.41
CA LEU A 94 11.72 -2.51 -17.25
C LEU A 94 10.67 -3.62 -17.44
N ILE A 95 9.95 -4.00 -16.39
CA ILE A 95 8.92 -5.04 -16.46
C ILE A 95 7.72 -4.59 -17.30
N HIS A 96 7.26 -3.35 -17.12
CA HIS A 96 6.15 -2.78 -17.87
C HIS A 96 6.50 -2.65 -19.37
N GLU A 97 7.73 -2.27 -19.70
CA GLU A 97 8.22 -2.26 -21.07
C GLU A 97 8.27 -3.67 -21.67
N VAL A 98 8.76 -4.68 -20.93
CA VAL A 98 8.74 -6.07 -21.38
C VAL A 98 7.32 -6.56 -21.62
N ASP A 99 6.37 -6.24 -20.73
CA ASP A 99 4.96 -6.60 -20.91
C ASP A 99 4.38 -5.98 -22.19
N GLY A 100 4.69 -4.70 -22.45
CA GLY A 100 4.26 -4.00 -23.66
C GLY A 100 4.88 -4.54 -24.94
N LEU A 101 6.17 -4.91 -24.92
CA LEU A 101 6.86 -5.52 -26.06
C LEU A 101 6.36 -6.94 -26.35
N LEU A 102 6.11 -7.74 -25.30
CA LEU A 102 5.59 -9.10 -25.46
C LEU A 102 4.22 -9.09 -26.15
N LEU A 103 3.35 -8.11 -25.91
CA LEU A 103 2.06 -7.99 -26.62
C LEU A 103 2.22 -7.88 -28.15
N LEU A 104 3.33 -7.33 -28.63
CA LEU A 104 3.59 -7.19 -30.06
C LEU A 104 3.97 -8.50 -30.74
N VAL A 105 4.54 -9.45 -29.99
CA VAL A 105 5.06 -10.72 -30.55
C VAL A 105 4.24 -11.94 -30.10
N MET A 106 3.45 -11.83 -29.03
CA MET A 106 2.67 -12.92 -28.44
C MET A 106 1.78 -13.66 -29.47
N PRO A 107 1.63 -15.00 -29.39
CA PRO A 107 0.73 -15.73 -30.28
C PRO A 107 -0.74 -15.37 -30.02
N ALA A 108 -1.58 -15.51 -31.05
CA ALA A 108 -2.99 -15.11 -30.97
C ALA A 108 -3.76 -15.83 -29.85
N SER A 109 -3.42 -17.10 -29.57
CA SER A 109 -4.04 -17.92 -28.52
C SER A 109 -3.85 -17.36 -27.11
N THR A 110 -2.74 -16.69 -26.84
CA THR A 110 -2.46 -16.06 -25.54
C THR A 110 -2.74 -14.56 -25.54
N LEU A 111 -2.84 -13.93 -26.71
CA LEU A 111 -3.16 -12.51 -26.86
C LEU A 111 -4.61 -12.20 -26.42
N VAL A 112 -5.58 -13.05 -26.77
CA VAL A 112 -7.00 -12.84 -26.41
C VAL A 112 -7.24 -12.76 -24.89
N PRO A 113 -6.80 -13.74 -24.06
CA PRO A 113 -7.00 -13.64 -22.62
C PRO A 113 -6.26 -12.44 -22.00
N ARG A 114 -5.09 -12.07 -22.53
CA ARG A 114 -4.38 -10.86 -22.10
C ARG A 114 -5.11 -9.58 -22.49
N ALA A 115 -5.71 -9.52 -23.66
CA ALA A 115 -6.49 -8.38 -24.12
C ALA A 115 -7.70 -8.11 -23.19
N LEU A 116 -8.40 -9.17 -22.77
CA LEU A 116 -9.51 -9.08 -21.81
C LEU A 116 -9.04 -8.62 -20.43
N GLU A 117 -7.91 -9.16 -19.95
CA GLU A 117 -7.32 -8.73 -18.67
C GLU A 117 -6.93 -7.24 -18.70
N ILE A 118 -6.30 -6.78 -19.78
CA ILE A 118 -5.92 -5.37 -19.97
C ILE A 118 -7.15 -4.47 -19.97
N GLN A 119 -8.21 -4.85 -20.71
CA GLN A 119 -9.46 -4.09 -20.71
C GLN A 119 -10.05 -3.97 -19.30
N GLN A 120 -10.14 -5.09 -18.57
CA GLN A 120 -10.68 -5.08 -17.21
C GLN A 120 -9.82 -4.23 -16.26
N GLN A 121 -8.49 -4.29 -16.38
CA GLN A 121 -7.60 -3.48 -15.58
C GLN A 121 -7.72 -1.99 -15.94
N PHE A 122 -7.86 -1.67 -17.22
CA PHE A 122 -8.04 -0.31 -17.71
C PHE A 122 -9.33 0.31 -17.16
N GLU A 123 -10.47 -0.39 -17.31
CA GLU A 123 -11.77 0.06 -16.80
C GLU A 123 -11.76 0.27 -15.27
N ARG A 124 -11.01 -0.55 -14.53
CA ARG A 124 -10.91 -0.45 -13.07
C ARG A 124 -9.99 0.67 -12.59
N ARG A 125 -8.90 0.93 -13.31
CA ARG A 125 -7.80 1.78 -12.82
C ARG A 125 -7.75 3.16 -13.44
N VAL A 126 -8.27 3.32 -14.66
CA VAL A 126 -8.25 4.59 -15.39
C VAL A 126 -9.62 5.25 -15.30
N THR A 127 -9.75 6.21 -14.40
CA THR A 127 -11.00 6.99 -14.19
C THR A 127 -10.92 8.42 -14.74
N ASP A 128 -9.76 8.82 -15.26
CA ASP A 128 -9.52 10.18 -15.77
C ASP A 128 -10.25 10.43 -17.10
N ALA A 129 -10.23 11.68 -17.59
CA ALA A 129 -10.76 12.04 -18.91
C ALA A 129 -10.19 11.19 -20.07
N ARG A 130 -8.98 10.63 -19.89
CA ARG A 130 -8.38 9.66 -20.82
C ARG A 130 -9.23 8.39 -20.99
N ALA A 131 -9.97 7.97 -19.96
CA ALA A 131 -10.84 6.80 -20.04
C ALA A 131 -11.86 6.90 -21.16
N LEU A 132 -12.42 8.10 -21.39
CA LEU A 132 -13.39 8.35 -22.48
C LEU A 132 -12.77 8.18 -23.87
N LEU A 133 -11.50 8.55 -24.05
CA LEU A 133 -10.79 8.39 -25.32
C LEU A 133 -10.57 6.91 -25.68
N TRP A 134 -10.31 6.08 -24.66
CA TRP A 134 -9.97 4.66 -24.84
C TRP A 134 -11.19 3.72 -24.84
N LEU A 135 -12.19 4.02 -24.01
CA LEU A 135 -13.40 3.18 -23.85
C LEU A 135 -14.59 3.71 -24.66
N GLY A 136 -14.58 4.98 -25.06
CA GLY A 136 -15.74 5.64 -25.66
C GLY A 136 -16.76 6.08 -24.60
N ALA A 137 -17.70 6.95 -24.98
CA ALA A 137 -18.71 7.48 -24.06
C ALA A 137 -19.64 6.39 -23.50
N ASP A 138 -19.87 5.33 -24.27
CA ASP A 138 -20.67 4.16 -23.95
C ASP A 138 -19.85 3.00 -23.33
N LYS A 139 -18.55 3.21 -23.11
CA LYS A 139 -17.57 2.19 -22.67
C LYS A 139 -17.41 0.97 -23.60
N ALA A 140 -18.03 0.98 -24.79
CA ALA A 140 -18.03 -0.14 -25.72
C ALA A 140 -17.55 0.26 -27.13
N SER A 141 -17.73 1.52 -27.52
CA SER A 141 -17.36 2.05 -28.84
C SER A 141 -15.90 2.49 -28.94
N GLY A 142 -15.16 2.51 -27.84
CA GLY A 142 -13.76 2.94 -27.83
C GLY A 142 -12.81 2.01 -28.60
N PRO A 143 -11.60 2.49 -28.91
CA PRO A 143 -10.58 1.71 -29.62
C PRO A 143 -10.21 0.42 -28.88
N LEU A 144 -10.12 0.45 -27.55
CA LEU A 144 -9.72 -0.72 -26.75
C LEU A 144 -10.81 -1.82 -26.77
N PRO A 145 -12.08 -1.57 -26.37
CA PRO A 145 -13.14 -2.58 -26.45
C PRO A 145 -13.37 -3.11 -27.87
N ARG A 146 -13.22 -2.27 -28.91
CA ARG A 146 -13.31 -2.71 -30.32
C ARG A 146 -12.20 -3.68 -30.69
N CYS A 147 -10.95 -3.40 -30.32
CA CYS A 147 -9.84 -4.31 -30.59
C CYS A 147 -10.00 -5.64 -29.84
N VAL A 148 -10.45 -5.59 -28.58
CA VAL A 148 -10.69 -6.80 -27.78
C VAL A 148 -11.81 -7.64 -28.39
N ARG A 149 -12.94 -7.04 -28.81
CA ARG A 149 -14.03 -7.77 -29.48
C ARG A 149 -13.63 -8.40 -30.80
N ARG A 150 -12.82 -7.70 -31.61
CA ARG A 150 -12.24 -8.23 -32.85
C ARG A 150 -11.31 -9.41 -32.58
N LEU A 151 -10.43 -9.30 -31.59
CA LEU A 151 -9.52 -10.39 -31.19
C LEU A 151 -10.27 -11.59 -30.62
N ALA A 152 -11.29 -11.35 -29.79
CA ALA A 152 -12.14 -12.37 -29.20
C ALA A 152 -13.21 -12.91 -30.17
N ARG A 153 -13.33 -12.33 -31.37
CA ARG A 153 -14.31 -12.68 -32.41
C ARG A 153 -15.77 -12.63 -31.94
N VAL A 154 -16.07 -11.71 -31.02
CA VAL A 154 -17.42 -11.52 -30.44
C VAL A 154 -18.35 -10.76 -31.38
N ASP A 155 -17.80 -9.99 -32.33
CA ASP A 155 -18.58 -9.15 -33.26
C ASP A 155 -19.15 -9.92 -34.47
N GLU A 156 -18.87 -11.23 -34.62
CA GLU A 156 -19.43 -12.00 -35.75
C GLU A 156 -20.74 -12.72 -35.37
N PRO A 157 -21.88 -12.31 -35.95
CA PRO A 157 -23.15 -12.99 -35.71
C PRO A 157 -23.12 -14.39 -36.33
N GLY A 158 -23.11 -15.40 -35.46
CA GLY A 158 -23.67 -16.76 -35.64
C GLY A 158 -23.91 -17.31 -37.04
N SER A 159 -22.96 -17.20 -37.97
CA SER A 159 -22.98 -17.96 -39.22
C SER A 159 -22.33 -19.31 -38.95
N GLY A 160 -23.14 -20.25 -38.46
CA GLY A 160 -22.73 -21.64 -38.30
C GLY A 160 -22.43 -22.27 -39.67
N ALA A 161 -21.20 -22.11 -40.18
CA ALA A 161 -20.51 -23.00 -41.13
C ALA A 161 -19.28 -22.31 -41.77
N ALA A 162 -18.32 -21.83 -40.96
CA ALA A 162 -16.90 -21.73 -41.33
C ALA A 162 -16.16 -21.08 -40.15
N ALA A 163 -14.96 -21.57 -39.84
CA ALA A 163 -14.06 -20.82 -38.98
C ALA A 163 -13.81 -19.46 -39.66
N PRO A 164 -14.03 -18.32 -38.97
CA PRO A 164 -13.83 -17.02 -39.58
C PRO A 164 -12.38 -16.86 -40.04
N PRO A 165 -12.16 -16.17 -41.17
CA PRO A 165 -10.82 -16.00 -41.72
C PRO A 165 -9.89 -15.35 -40.68
N PRO A 166 -8.60 -15.70 -40.69
CA PRO A 166 -7.64 -15.06 -39.81
C PRO A 166 -7.67 -13.55 -40.02
N LEU A 167 -7.55 -12.78 -38.93
CA LEU A 167 -7.41 -11.33 -38.98
C LEU A 167 -6.27 -10.98 -39.94
N ASP A 168 -6.51 -9.99 -40.79
CA ASP A 168 -5.48 -9.45 -41.65
C ASP A 168 -4.28 -8.95 -40.82
N VAL A 169 -3.07 -9.04 -41.41
CA VAL A 169 -1.81 -8.76 -40.72
C VAL A 169 -1.80 -7.32 -40.21
N GLU A 170 -2.31 -6.37 -40.99
CA GLU A 170 -2.41 -4.96 -40.59
C GLU A 170 -3.38 -4.75 -39.43
N GLN A 171 -4.52 -5.44 -39.45
CA GLN A 171 -5.52 -5.36 -38.38
C GLN A 171 -5.00 -5.96 -37.07
N SER A 172 -4.25 -7.07 -37.15
CA SER A 172 -3.58 -7.69 -36.00
C SER A 172 -2.53 -6.74 -35.41
N ARG A 173 -1.69 -6.13 -36.26
CA ARG A 173 -0.69 -5.13 -35.83
C ARG A 173 -1.34 -3.93 -35.16
N TYR A 174 -2.42 -3.42 -35.73
CA TYR A 174 -3.20 -2.32 -35.12
C TYR A 174 -3.78 -2.70 -33.75
N CYS A 175 -4.40 -3.88 -33.62
CA CYS A 175 -4.95 -4.30 -32.33
C CYS A 175 -3.85 -4.45 -31.27
N ARG A 176 -2.68 -4.98 -31.64
CA ARG A 176 -1.52 -5.10 -30.73
C ARG A 176 -0.98 -3.74 -30.28
N SER A 177 -0.91 -2.75 -31.18
CA SER A 177 -0.45 -1.40 -30.82
C SER A 177 -1.44 -0.68 -29.91
N VAL A 178 -2.75 -0.83 -30.15
CA VAL A 178 -3.79 -0.29 -29.26
C VAL A 178 -3.72 -0.94 -27.87
N LEU A 179 -3.55 -2.27 -27.80
CA LEU A 179 -3.38 -2.97 -26.53
C LEU A 179 -2.14 -2.52 -25.76
N ARG A 180 -1.02 -2.33 -26.46
CA ARG A 180 0.20 -1.79 -25.87
C ARG A 180 -0.03 -0.40 -25.29
N GLY A 181 -0.62 0.53 -26.06
CA GLY A 181 -0.89 1.89 -25.58
C GLY A 181 -1.88 1.94 -24.40
N ALA A 182 -2.88 1.04 -24.40
CA ALA A 182 -3.79 0.89 -23.26
C ALA A 182 -3.05 0.38 -22.02
N LEU A 183 -2.21 -0.65 -22.17
CA LEU A 183 -1.39 -1.19 -21.09
C LEU A 183 -0.41 -0.13 -20.55
N ASP A 184 0.25 0.65 -21.41
CA ASP A 184 1.13 1.73 -21.01
C ASP A 184 0.40 2.76 -20.14
N THR A 185 -0.85 3.09 -20.49
CA THR A 185 -1.68 4.01 -19.69
C THR A 185 -2.04 3.41 -18.32
N VAL A 186 -2.34 2.11 -18.26
CA VAL A 186 -2.57 1.40 -16.98
C VAL A 186 -1.30 1.40 -16.14
N ASN A 187 -0.16 1.09 -16.74
CA ASN A 187 1.13 1.01 -16.08
C ASN A 187 1.53 2.38 -15.51
N GLN A 188 1.37 3.47 -16.26
CA GLN A 188 1.59 4.82 -15.76
C GLN A 188 0.76 5.15 -14.50
N GLN A 189 -0.51 4.74 -14.47
CA GLN A 189 -1.36 4.99 -13.31
C GLN A 189 -0.94 4.15 -12.10
N VAL A 190 -0.52 2.92 -12.35
CA VAL A 190 -0.01 1.99 -11.34
C VAL A 190 1.30 2.52 -10.75
N ASP A 191 2.24 2.93 -11.60
CA ASP A 191 3.54 3.49 -11.21
C ASP A 191 3.37 4.78 -10.42
N LYS A 192 2.46 5.66 -10.84
CA LYS A 192 2.11 6.87 -10.09
C LYS A 192 1.60 6.53 -8.68
N THR A 193 0.71 5.54 -8.57
CA THR A 193 0.16 5.10 -7.28
C THR A 193 1.23 4.48 -6.39
N PHE A 194 2.09 3.62 -6.95
CA PHE A 194 3.22 3.02 -6.23
C PHE A 194 4.23 4.07 -5.79
N TRP A 195 4.54 5.05 -6.63
CA TRP A 195 5.42 6.16 -6.29
C TRP A 195 4.86 6.98 -5.13
N GLN A 196 3.57 7.32 -5.18
CA GLN A 196 2.88 8.02 -4.09
C GLN A 196 2.93 7.21 -2.79
N LEU A 197 2.65 5.91 -2.86
CA LEU A 197 2.74 5.02 -1.71
C LEU A 197 4.17 4.97 -1.15
N SER A 198 5.17 4.83 -2.02
CA SER A 198 6.57 4.76 -1.63
C SER A 198 7.03 6.04 -0.93
N ILE A 199 6.68 7.20 -1.48
CA ILE A 199 6.99 8.49 -0.85
C ILE A 199 6.27 8.64 0.48
N ASN A 200 4.99 8.30 0.55
CA ASN A 200 4.23 8.39 1.80
C ASN A 200 4.85 7.53 2.89
N VAL A 201 5.21 6.28 2.58
CA VAL A 201 5.89 5.37 3.53
C VAL A 201 7.26 5.92 3.93
N THR A 202 8.05 6.38 2.96
CA THR A 202 9.39 6.93 3.22
C THR A 202 9.30 8.15 4.15
N LEU A 203 8.36 9.04 3.87
CA LEU A 203 8.10 10.24 4.63
C LEU A 203 7.57 9.94 6.04
N GLN A 204 6.71 8.93 6.19
CA GLN A 204 6.28 8.42 7.50
C GLN A 204 7.46 7.87 8.32
N VAL A 205 8.37 7.11 7.69
CA VAL A 205 9.56 6.57 8.38
C VAL A 205 10.49 7.71 8.80
N PHE A 206 10.78 8.67 7.91
CA PHE A 206 11.64 9.80 8.24
C PHE A 206 11.05 10.70 9.32
N SER A 207 9.75 11.03 9.25
CA SER A 207 9.10 11.84 10.28
C SER A 207 9.13 11.15 11.64
N THR A 208 8.94 9.84 11.67
CA THR A 208 9.04 9.03 12.87
C THR A 208 10.46 9.05 13.46
N LEU A 209 11.48 8.80 12.63
CA LEU A 209 12.87 8.82 13.07
C LEU A 209 13.28 10.20 13.60
N LEU A 210 12.85 11.26 12.93
CA LEU A 210 13.08 12.63 13.36
C LEU A 210 12.47 12.90 14.74
N LEU A 211 11.20 12.56 14.93
CA LEU A 211 10.50 12.79 16.20
C LEU A 211 11.07 11.93 17.34
N LEU A 212 11.45 10.69 17.06
CA LEU A 212 12.11 9.83 18.04
C LEU A 212 13.50 10.39 18.42
N ALA A 213 14.26 10.91 17.45
CA ALA A 213 15.54 11.54 17.72
C ALA A 213 15.37 12.81 18.59
N VAL A 214 14.38 13.65 18.29
CA VAL A 214 14.06 14.83 19.11
C VAL A 214 13.71 14.41 20.54
N PHE A 215 12.85 13.40 20.72
CA PHE A 215 12.52 12.88 22.06
C PHE A 215 13.75 12.37 22.81
N LEU A 216 14.58 11.54 22.18
CA LEU A 216 15.78 10.98 22.82
C LEU A 216 16.77 12.07 23.21
N ILE A 217 16.98 13.07 22.35
CA ILE A 217 17.86 14.22 22.64
C ILE A 217 17.29 15.02 23.82
N SER A 218 16.00 15.39 23.77
CA SER A 218 15.35 16.11 24.86
C SER A 218 15.38 15.33 26.17
N PHE A 219 15.16 14.01 26.13
CA PHE A 219 15.20 13.14 27.29
C PHE A 219 16.58 13.09 27.94
N VAL A 220 17.64 12.91 27.14
CA VAL A 220 19.02 12.88 27.66
C VAL A 220 19.45 14.24 28.21
N MET A 221 19.10 15.35 27.53
CA MET A 221 19.51 16.67 27.98
C MET A 221 18.73 17.18 29.20
N LEU A 222 17.44 16.85 29.32
CA LEU A 222 16.55 17.42 30.34
C LEU A 222 16.38 16.53 31.58
N SER A 223 16.58 15.21 31.45
CA SER A 223 16.38 14.27 32.57
C SER A 223 17.24 14.54 33.81
N PRO A 224 18.54 14.94 33.73
CA PRO A 224 19.36 15.10 34.93
C PRO A 224 18.84 16.21 35.86
N ALA A 225 18.39 17.32 35.27
CA ALA A 225 17.81 18.44 36.00
C ALA A 225 16.42 18.09 36.54
N LEU A 226 15.57 17.49 35.71
CA LEU A 226 14.20 17.15 36.08
C LEU A 226 14.12 16.08 37.18
N ILE A 227 14.99 15.07 37.17
CA ILE A 227 14.97 13.99 38.19
C ILE A 227 15.20 14.55 39.61
N GLN A 228 15.97 15.63 39.76
CA GLN A 228 16.28 16.23 41.06
C GLN A 228 15.16 17.14 41.59
N GLU A 229 14.43 17.81 40.69
CA GLU A 229 13.39 18.79 41.03
C GLU A 229 11.96 18.21 40.99
N TRP A 230 11.80 17.00 40.45
CA TRP A 230 10.51 16.29 40.38
C TRP A 230 10.00 15.83 41.75
N PRO A 231 8.71 15.96 42.10
CA PRO A 231 7.59 16.54 41.34
C PRO A 231 7.24 17.99 41.75
N ARG A 232 8.09 18.66 42.55
CA ARG A 232 7.71 19.87 43.30
C ARG A 232 7.57 21.11 42.43
N ASP A 233 8.38 21.22 41.37
CA ASP A 233 8.28 22.29 40.38
C ASP A 233 7.88 21.73 39.01
N LEU A 234 6.62 21.93 38.62
CA LEU A 234 6.19 21.72 37.22
C LEU A 234 6.72 22.85 36.34
N VAL A 235 8.02 22.80 36.07
CA VAL A 235 8.65 23.67 35.08
C VAL A 235 8.07 23.32 33.69
N PRO A 236 7.85 24.29 32.79
CA PRO A 236 7.42 24.03 31.39
C PRO A 236 8.23 22.94 30.68
N THR A 237 9.49 22.77 31.07
CA THR A 237 10.42 21.73 30.59
C THR A 237 9.95 20.30 30.91
N GLY A 238 9.35 20.06 32.08
CA GLY A 238 8.85 18.76 32.49
C GLY A 238 7.57 18.37 31.73
N LEU A 239 6.65 19.33 31.57
CA LEU A 239 5.45 19.16 30.73
C LEU A 239 5.82 18.84 29.28
N LEU A 240 6.81 19.55 28.74
CA LEU A 240 7.30 19.34 27.38
C LEU A 240 7.91 17.93 27.21
N LEU A 241 8.66 17.44 28.19
CA LEU A 241 9.23 16.09 28.14
C LEU A 241 8.17 14.99 28.23
N VAL A 242 7.19 15.15 29.13
CA VAL A 242 6.02 14.24 29.23
C VAL A 242 5.23 14.24 27.93
N GLY A 243 5.02 15.42 27.33
CA GLY A 243 4.38 15.57 26.03
C GLY A 243 5.15 14.84 24.92
N PHE A 244 6.48 14.96 24.87
CA PHE A 244 7.28 14.21 23.91
C PHE A 244 7.27 12.70 24.16
N ALA A 245 7.24 12.25 25.42
CA ALA A 245 7.08 10.84 25.76
C ALA A 245 5.74 10.30 25.21
N GLY A 246 4.63 11.01 25.45
CA GLY A 246 3.34 10.69 24.86
C GLY A 246 3.33 10.70 23.33
N ALA A 247 3.92 11.73 22.71
CA ALA A 247 4.06 11.80 21.25
C ALA A 247 4.83 10.59 20.69
N SER A 248 5.94 10.21 21.32
CA SER A 248 6.74 9.05 20.91
C SER A 248 5.96 7.74 20.98
N GLY A 249 5.11 7.57 22.00
CA GLY A 249 4.22 6.41 22.13
C GLY A 249 3.24 6.26 20.97
N ALA A 250 2.59 7.36 20.58
CA ALA A 250 1.68 7.39 19.44
C ALA A 250 2.41 7.07 18.11
N ILE A 251 3.64 7.57 17.97
CA ILE A 251 4.47 7.34 16.78
C ILE A 251 4.93 5.88 16.68
N VAL A 252 5.36 5.28 17.80
CA VAL A 252 5.74 3.86 17.85
C VAL A 252 4.54 2.96 17.55
N SER A 253 3.36 3.30 18.09
CA SER A 253 2.10 2.63 17.74
C SER A 253 1.86 2.65 16.23
N ASN A 254 2.05 3.81 15.59
CA ASN A 254 1.86 4.00 14.16
C ASN A 254 2.84 3.18 13.28
N MET A 255 4.08 2.96 13.74
CA MET A 255 5.02 2.08 13.01
C MET A 255 4.67 0.59 13.15
N LEU A 256 4.19 0.19 14.32
CA LEU A 256 3.88 -1.21 14.62
C LEU A 256 2.49 -1.61 14.14
N SER A 257 1.58 -0.65 14.00
CA SER A 257 0.29 -0.85 13.37
C SER A 257 0.46 -1.06 11.87
N LYS A 258 0.15 -2.27 11.39
CA LYS A 258 -0.13 -2.51 9.96
C LYS A 258 -1.47 -1.86 9.59
N GLU A 259 -1.57 -0.54 9.62
CA GLU A 259 -2.75 0.14 9.09
C GLU A 259 -2.80 -0.10 7.58
N ARG A 260 -3.97 -0.47 7.07
CA ARG A 260 -4.22 -0.51 5.63
C ARG A 260 -4.19 0.95 5.18
N PHE A 261 -3.30 1.31 4.27
CA PHE A 261 -3.17 2.65 3.71
C PHE A 261 -4.43 3.03 2.90
N VAL A 262 -5.53 3.34 3.57
CA VAL A 262 -6.80 3.75 2.93
C VAL A 262 -6.73 5.22 2.49
N VAL A 263 -5.83 6.01 3.06
CA VAL A 263 -5.62 7.44 2.73
C VAL A 263 -4.50 7.63 1.68
N ALA A 264 -4.34 6.68 0.75
CA ALA A 264 -3.33 6.79 -0.32
C ALA A 264 -3.79 7.68 -1.49
N THR A 265 -5.07 8.05 -1.57
CA THR A 265 -5.61 8.91 -2.62
C THR A 265 -5.74 10.35 -2.12
N GLY A 266 -4.64 11.11 -2.14
CA GLY A 266 -4.65 12.52 -1.75
C GLY A 266 -3.30 13.22 -1.95
N ALA A 267 -3.30 14.55 -1.86
CA ALA A 267 -2.07 15.34 -1.90
C ALA A 267 -1.11 14.91 -0.77
N THR A 268 0.12 14.54 -1.12
CA THR A 268 1.20 14.10 -0.22
C THR A 268 1.37 15.01 1.01
N GLY A 269 1.10 16.31 0.89
CA GLY A 269 1.13 17.27 1.99
C GLY A 269 0.13 17.00 3.13
N ARG A 270 -1.08 16.48 2.82
CA ARG A 270 -2.07 16.13 3.86
C ARG A 270 -1.59 14.95 4.70
N PHE A 271 -0.98 13.96 4.04
CA PHE A 271 -0.42 12.79 4.68
C PHE A 271 0.77 13.15 5.57
N PHE A 272 1.64 14.03 5.08
CA PHE A 272 2.76 14.59 5.86
C PHE A 272 2.28 15.31 7.12
N ALA A 273 1.34 16.25 6.98
CA ALA A 273 0.82 17.00 8.12
C ALA A 273 0.15 16.09 9.16
N TYR A 274 -0.58 15.06 8.70
CA TYR A 274 -1.23 14.11 9.60
C TYR A 274 -0.23 13.31 10.46
N HIS A 275 0.81 12.75 9.84
CA HIS A 275 1.79 11.93 10.56
C HIS A 275 2.82 12.74 11.35
N LEU A 276 3.16 13.96 10.91
CA LEU A 276 4.13 14.82 11.61
C LEU A 276 3.51 15.64 12.74
N LEU A 277 2.23 16.05 12.61
CA LEU A 277 1.61 16.99 13.55
C LEU A 277 0.45 16.34 14.30
N VAL A 278 -0.54 15.79 13.60
CA VAL A 278 -1.79 15.36 14.24
C VAL A 278 -1.56 14.18 15.19
N LYS A 279 -0.93 13.09 14.72
CA LYS A 279 -0.67 11.92 15.57
C LYS A 279 0.23 12.24 16.78
N PRO A 280 1.35 12.97 16.62
CA PRO A 280 2.19 13.35 17.77
C PRO A 280 1.48 14.27 18.77
N VAL A 281 0.66 15.22 18.31
CA VAL A 281 -0.11 16.11 19.20
C VAL A 281 -1.12 15.33 20.03
N ILE A 282 -1.82 14.36 19.43
CA ILE A 282 -2.73 13.46 20.16
C ILE A 282 -1.97 12.65 21.22
N GLY A 283 -0.82 12.09 20.86
CA GLY A 283 0.02 11.35 21.80
C GLY A 283 0.50 12.22 22.95
N ALA A 284 0.97 13.44 22.66
CA ALA A 284 1.41 14.41 23.66
C ALA A 284 0.27 14.80 24.62
N PHE A 285 -0.91 15.07 24.08
CA PHE A 285 -2.10 15.35 24.87
C PHE A 285 -2.45 14.19 25.80
N ALA A 286 -2.44 12.95 25.31
CA ALA A 286 -2.68 11.77 26.15
C ALA A 286 -1.64 11.60 27.27
N GLY A 287 -0.36 11.82 26.98
CA GLY A 287 0.70 11.79 28.01
C GLY A 287 0.50 12.87 29.09
N LEU A 288 0.15 14.10 28.68
CA LEU A 288 -0.13 15.19 29.60
C LEU A 288 -1.40 14.95 30.43
N MET A 289 -2.46 14.41 29.82
CA MET A 289 -3.68 14.05 30.55
C MET A 289 -3.39 12.98 31.61
N LEU A 290 -2.53 12.00 31.31
CA LEU A 290 -2.10 11.01 32.30
C LEU A 290 -1.36 11.67 33.47
N LEU A 291 -0.51 12.67 33.19
CA LEU A 291 0.15 13.45 34.24
C LEU A 291 -0.85 14.18 35.14
N PHE A 292 -1.82 14.88 34.55
CA PHE A 292 -2.84 15.57 35.33
C PHE A 292 -3.71 14.61 36.15
N LEU A 293 -4.01 13.43 35.61
CA LEU A 293 -4.72 12.37 36.35
C LEU A 293 -3.92 11.87 37.55
N GLU A 294 -2.62 11.71 37.41
CA GLU A 294 -1.73 11.32 38.52
C GLU A 294 -1.67 12.42 39.60
N GLN A 295 -1.49 13.68 39.21
CA GLN A 295 -1.46 14.81 40.16
C GLN A 295 -2.77 15.00 40.91
N SER A 296 -3.89 14.74 40.24
CA SER A 296 -5.21 14.82 40.87
C SER A 296 -5.44 13.74 41.93
N ARG A 297 -4.62 12.68 41.96
CA ARG A 297 -4.78 11.49 42.82
C ARG A 297 -6.20 10.90 42.79
N MET A 298 -6.94 11.09 41.69
CA MET A 298 -8.32 10.61 41.57
C MET A 298 -8.41 9.17 41.05
N LEU A 299 -7.48 8.76 40.17
CA LEU A 299 -7.52 7.45 39.50
C LEU A 299 -6.21 6.67 39.60
N LEU A 300 -5.07 7.37 39.59
CA LEU A 300 -3.73 6.80 39.57
C LEU A 300 -2.87 7.53 40.60
N SER A 301 -2.09 6.79 41.39
CA SER A 301 -1.03 7.35 42.24
C SER A 301 0.24 6.50 42.14
N VAL A 302 1.39 7.15 42.01
CA VAL A 302 2.71 6.50 41.96
C VAL A 302 3.54 6.98 43.15
N ASP A 303 3.61 6.16 44.20
CA ASP A 303 4.24 6.54 45.47
C ASP A 303 5.57 5.81 45.70
N THR A 304 6.46 6.42 46.49
CA THR A 304 7.70 5.76 46.93
C THR A 304 7.45 4.89 48.16
N ARG A 305 8.24 3.82 48.31
CA ARG A 305 8.15 2.86 49.43
C ARG A 305 8.29 3.50 50.81
N ASP A 306 9.02 4.61 50.90
CA ASP A 306 9.28 5.33 52.16
C ASP A 306 8.33 6.54 52.38
N GLY A 307 7.40 6.77 51.44
CA GLY A 307 6.38 7.80 51.53
C GLY A 307 5.35 7.52 52.62
N THR A 308 5.63 7.97 53.84
CA THR A 308 4.65 8.05 54.93
C THR A 308 3.53 9.04 54.57
N THR A 309 2.48 8.54 53.91
CA THR A 309 1.19 9.24 53.92
C THR A 309 0.14 8.34 54.56
N SER A 310 -0.06 8.60 55.84
CA SER A 310 -1.20 8.18 56.66
C SER A 310 -2.49 8.89 56.24
N VAL A 311 -2.79 8.92 54.94
CA VAL A 311 -4.08 9.39 54.41
C VAL A 311 -4.54 8.36 53.40
N ASP A 312 -5.30 7.40 53.92
CA ASP A 312 -6.23 6.50 53.24
C ASP A 312 -5.84 6.07 51.81
N ALA A 313 -5.17 4.92 51.73
CA ALA A 313 -4.94 4.16 50.49
C ALA A 313 -6.23 3.68 49.79
N SER A 314 -7.41 4.23 50.13
CA SER A 314 -8.73 3.72 49.74
C SER A 314 -9.47 4.56 48.68
N THR A 315 -8.85 5.57 48.06
CA THR A 315 -9.53 6.42 47.06
C THR A 315 -8.96 6.37 45.64
N THR A 316 -7.79 5.75 45.39
CA THR A 316 -7.26 5.57 44.02
C THR A 316 -7.51 4.16 43.48
N LEU A 317 -7.96 4.05 42.22
CA LEU A 317 -8.23 2.77 41.56
C LEU A 317 -6.95 2.00 41.23
N PHE A 318 -5.85 2.70 40.94
CA PHE A 318 -4.54 2.10 40.67
C PHE A 318 -3.45 2.77 41.52
N HIS A 319 -2.80 1.97 42.37
CA HIS A 319 -1.69 2.38 43.22
C HIS A 319 -0.42 1.64 42.80
N ILE A 320 0.63 2.38 42.42
CA ILE A 320 1.93 1.81 42.01
C ILE A 320 2.99 2.25 43.01
N VAL A 321 3.56 1.29 43.75
CA VAL A 321 4.64 1.54 44.70
C VAL A 321 6.00 1.32 44.02
N VAL A 322 6.89 2.31 44.12
CA VAL A 322 8.23 2.26 43.53
C VAL A 322 9.31 2.51 44.58
N SER A 323 10.52 2.04 44.35
CA SER A 323 11.61 2.07 45.34
C SER A 323 12.20 3.45 45.61
N ASP A 324 12.25 4.35 44.62
CA ASP A 324 12.92 5.64 44.73
C ASP A 324 12.27 6.70 43.83
N HIS A 325 12.51 7.98 44.12
CA HIS A 325 11.98 9.12 43.36
C HIS A 325 12.41 9.12 41.90
N GLN A 326 13.62 8.66 41.60
CA GLN A 326 14.07 8.48 40.21
C GLN A 326 13.19 7.47 39.47
N ALA A 327 12.82 6.38 40.15
CA ALA A 327 12.01 5.33 39.58
C ALA A 327 10.54 5.78 39.39
N VAL A 328 10.02 6.70 40.21
CA VAL A 328 8.73 7.38 39.96
C VAL A 328 8.77 8.13 38.64
N PHE A 329 9.81 8.96 38.41
CA PHE A 329 9.96 9.71 37.16
C PHE A 329 9.98 8.80 35.92
N PHE A 330 10.80 7.73 35.92
CA PHE A 330 10.86 6.80 34.81
C PHE A 330 9.54 6.03 34.60
N THR A 331 8.84 5.70 35.69
CA THR A 331 7.52 5.04 35.62
C THR A 331 6.48 5.96 34.96
N LEU A 332 6.46 7.24 35.31
CA LEU A 332 5.57 8.22 34.69
C LEU A 332 5.89 8.44 33.21
N MET A 333 7.17 8.48 32.84
CA MET A 333 7.59 8.55 31.44
C MET A 333 7.14 7.31 30.65
N ALA A 334 7.30 6.11 31.22
CA ALA A 334 6.83 4.88 30.60
C ALA A 334 5.30 4.86 30.44
N LEU A 335 4.56 5.30 31.46
CA LEU A 335 3.11 5.42 31.40
C LEU A 335 2.66 6.45 30.36
N ALA A 336 3.36 7.58 30.22
CA ALA A 336 3.08 8.57 29.19
C ALA A 336 3.26 7.98 27.78
N VAL A 337 4.33 7.20 27.54
CA VAL A 337 4.54 6.46 26.27
C VAL A 337 3.39 5.48 26.03
N VAL A 338 2.98 4.71 27.04
CA VAL A 338 1.87 3.74 26.92
C VAL A 338 0.53 4.44 26.65
N ALA A 339 0.28 5.59 27.30
CA ALA A 339 -0.91 6.39 27.08
C ALA A 339 -0.96 6.94 25.65
N GLY A 340 0.16 7.48 25.16
CA GLY A 340 0.28 7.95 23.78
C GLY A 340 0.04 6.84 22.76
N TRP A 341 0.60 5.66 22.98
CA TRP A 341 0.33 4.48 22.14
C TRP A 341 -1.16 4.14 22.14
N SER A 342 -1.76 4.04 23.32
CA SER A 342 -3.16 3.63 23.49
C SER A 342 -4.13 4.62 22.85
N ALA A 343 -3.83 5.92 22.95
CA ALA A 343 -4.63 6.99 22.34
C ALA A 343 -4.66 6.89 20.81
N ASP A 344 -3.52 6.64 20.17
CA ASP A 344 -3.45 6.42 18.71
C ASP A 344 -4.30 5.22 18.30
N LYS A 345 -4.21 4.09 19.01
CA LYS A 345 -5.02 2.89 18.72
C LYS A 345 -6.53 3.12 18.84
N LEU A 346 -6.97 3.79 19.90
CA LEU A 346 -8.38 4.06 20.15
C LEU A 346 -8.93 5.04 19.10
N LEU A 347 -8.19 6.11 18.82
CA LEU A 347 -8.60 7.14 17.86
C LEU A 347 -8.56 6.65 16.42
N SER A 348 -7.54 5.89 16.00
CA SER A 348 -7.52 5.25 14.68
C SER A 348 -8.77 4.40 14.45
N SER A 349 -9.17 3.56 15.42
CA SER A 349 -10.39 2.74 15.33
C SER A 349 -11.67 3.58 15.21
N ILE A 350 -11.74 4.74 15.87
CA ILE A 350 -12.89 5.65 15.77
C ILE A 350 -12.88 6.37 14.42
N MET A 351 -11.73 6.89 13.99
CA MET A 351 -11.57 7.57 12.71
C MET A 351 -11.87 6.65 11.53
N ASP A 352 -11.41 5.40 11.55
CA ASP A 352 -11.71 4.43 10.49
C ASP A 352 -13.21 4.15 10.38
N LYS A 353 -13.93 4.09 11.52
CA LYS A 353 -15.39 3.95 11.53
C LYS A 353 -16.09 5.20 11.00
N VAL A 354 -15.61 6.39 11.32
CA VAL A 354 -16.17 7.66 10.87
C VAL A 354 -15.89 7.87 9.38
N LEU A 355 -14.64 7.72 8.95
CA LEU A 355 -14.23 7.83 7.54
C LEU A 355 -14.89 6.75 6.70
N GLY A 356 -14.99 5.51 7.18
CA GLY A 356 -15.71 4.44 6.48
C GLY A 356 -17.20 4.77 6.30
N ARG A 357 -17.84 5.43 7.28
CA ARG A 357 -19.23 5.90 7.17
C ARG A 357 -19.37 7.11 6.25
N LEU A 358 -18.46 8.07 6.32
CA LEU A 358 -18.49 9.27 5.48
C LEU A 358 -18.18 8.95 4.01
N LEU A 359 -17.18 8.09 3.75
CA LEU A 359 -16.81 7.65 2.41
C LEU A 359 -17.87 6.68 1.84
N GLY A 360 -18.38 5.75 2.66
CA GLY A 360 -19.49 4.87 2.27
C GLY A 360 -20.82 5.60 2.05
N GLN A 361 -21.01 6.78 2.66
CA GLN A 361 -22.12 7.68 2.32
C GLN A 361 -21.82 8.52 1.07
N SER A 362 -20.57 8.90 0.83
CA SER A 362 -20.18 9.63 -0.39
C SER A 362 -20.29 8.78 -1.66
N GLU A 363 -20.03 7.47 -1.58
CA GLU A 363 -20.27 6.53 -2.69
C GLU A 363 -21.77 6.27 -2.95
N LYS A 364 -22.64 6.49 -1.94
CA LYS A 364 -24.10 6.40 -2.10
C LYS A 364 -24.76 7.67 -2.64
N LEU A 365 -24.00 8.75 -2.86
CA LEU A 365 -24.50 10.01 -3.41
C LEU A 365 -24.23 10.19 -4.91
N LEU A 366 -23.74 9.15 -5.60
CA LEU A 366 -23.91 9.08 -7.04
C LEU A 366 -25.30 8.47 -7.31
N PRO A 367 -26.27 9.21 -7.87
CA PRO A 367 -27.55 8.63 -8.22
C PRO A 367 -27.30 7.46 -9.18
N PRO A 368 -28.04 6.33 -9.05
CA PRO A 368 -27.96 5.29 -10.05
C PRO A 368 -28.28 5.92 -11.40
N SER A 369 -27.34 5.83 -12.34
CA SER A 369 -27.62 6.09 -13.74
C SER A 369 -28.74 5.14 -14.16
N ASN A 370 -29.96 5.68 -14.27
CA ASN A 370 -31.11 4.96 -14.81
C ASN A 370 -30.70 4.30 -16.14
N PRO A 371 -30.84 2.97 -16.29
CA PRO A 371 -30.73 2.36 -17.60
C PRO A 371 -31.97 2.73 -18.42
N SER A 372 -31.71 3.24 -19.62
CA SER A 372 -32.57 3.20 -20.82
C SER A 372 -33.95 3.87 -20.75
N GLY A 373 -34.10 4.91 -21.55
CA GLY A 373 -35.39 5.32 -22.08
C GLY A 373 -36.04 4.19 -22.86
N THR A 374 -37.18 3.73 -22.36
CA THR A 374 -38.18 2.99 -23.12
C THR A 374 -38.86 3.98 -24.08
N PRO A 375 -38.85 3.77 -25.41
CA PRO A 375 -39.71 4.55 -26.28
C PRO A 375 -41.18 4.20 -25.98
N PRO A 376 -42.10 5.17 -26.01
CA PRO A 376 -43.51 4.92 -25.71
C PRO A 376 -44.13 3.97 -26.74
N PRO A 377 -45.09 3.11 -26.33
CA PRO A 377 -45.76 2.20 -27.25
C PRO A 377 -46.54 3.00 -28.30
N ARG A 378 -46.33 2.69 -29.57
CA ARG A 378 -47.15 3.20 -30.68
C ARG A 378 -48.60 2.77 -30.46
N ALA A 379 -49.50 3.73 -30.41
CA ALA A 379 -50.94 3.47 -30.45
C ALA A 379 -51.32 2.75 -31.75
N PRO A 380 -52.24 1.78 -31.70
CA PRO A 380 -52.74 1.13 -32.90
C PRO A 380 -53.55 2.12 -33.74
N VAL A 381 -53.17 2.24 -35.01
CA VAL A 381 -53.94 2.93 -36.04
C VAL A 381 -55.16 2.06 -36.34
N THR A 382 -56.34 2.46 -35.86
CA THR A 382 -57.62 1.95 -36.36
C THR A 382 -57.97 2.71 -37.64
N ARG A 383 -58.27 1.95 -38.70
CA ARG A 383 -58.89 2.44 -39.93
C ARG A 383 -60.33 2.87 -39.70
#